data_AF-A0A9X6AF05-F1
#
_entry.id   AF-A0A9X6AF05-F1
#
_cell.length_a   1.000
_cell.length_b   1.000
_cell.length_c   1.000
_cell.angle_alpha   90.00
_cell.angle_beta   90.00
_cell.angle_gamma   90.00
#
_symmetry.space_group_name_H-M   'P 1'
#
loop_
_entity.id
_entity.type
_entity.pdbx_description
1 polymer ?
#
loop_
_entity_poly.entity_id
_entity_poly.type
_entity_poly.pdbx_seq_one_letter_code
_entity_poly.pdbx_strand_id
1 'polypeptide(L)'
;PWDGPACVTFTDGTQVGAVLDRNGLRPGRYWVTDEGLVVLGSEVGVLDIDPAKVVRKGRLQPGKMFLVDTAEHRIIEDDEIKAGLVADKPYAEWLEAGEIELSDLPEREHIVHTHASVTRRQQTFGYTEEELRIILAPMANTGGEPLGSMGTDSPIAA
;
A
#
# COMPACT_ATOMS: atom_id res chain seq x y z
N PRO A 1 -6.14 -1.04 3.32
CA PRO A 1 -5.86 -0.66 1.91
C PRO A 1 -6.32 -1.78 0.97
N TRP A 2 -6.94 -1.44 -0.17
CA TRP A 2 -7.11 -2.41 -1.25
C TRP A 2 -5.86 -2.34 -2.12
N ASP A 3 -5.09 -3.42 -2.14
CA ASP A 3 -3.72 -3.44 -2.64
C ASP A 3 -3.57 -4.33 -3.88
N GLY A 4 -2.49 -4.10 -4.62
CA GLY A 4 -2.20 -4.71 -5.90
C GLY A 4 -2.08 -3.68 -7.03
N PRO A 5 -1.52 -4.06 -8.19
CA PRO A 5 -1.33 -3.14 -9.31
C PRO A 5 -2.67 -2.57 -9.80
N ALA A 6 -2.84 -1.26 -9.72
CA ALA A 6 -4.09 -0.61 -10.10
C ALA A 6 -3.85 0.75 -10.74
N CYS A 7 -4.61 1.01 -11.81
CA CYS A 7 -4.83 2.34 -12.36
C CYS A 7 -6.34 2.47 -12.51
N VAL A 8 -6.96 3.23 -11.61
CA VAL A 8 -8.42 3.36 -11.55
C VAL A 8 -8.78 4.73 -12.10
N THR A 9 -9.60 4.74 -13.16
CA THR A 9 -10.25 5.94 -13.67
C THR A 9 -11.69 5.95 -13.15
N PHE A 10 -12.15 7.10 -12.67
CA PHE A 10 -13.44 7.24 -12.01
C PHE A 10 -14.10 8.58 -12.35
N THR A 11 -15.40 8.66 -12.14
CA THR A 11 -16.18 9.89 -12.29
C THR A 11 -17.45 9.84 -11.47
N ASP A 12 -17.92 10.99 -11.02
CA ASP A 12 -19.24 11.19 -10.39
C ASP A 12 -20.23 11.92 -11.32
N GLY A 13 -19.84 12.16 -12.58
CA GLY A 13 -20.60 12.91 -13.57
C GLY A 13 -20.22 14.39 -13.69
N THR A 14 -19.55 14.98 -12.68
CA THR A 14 -19.04 16.36 -12.72
C THR A 14 -17.51 16.38 -12.72
N GLN A 15 -16.91 15.51 -11.92
CA GLN A 15 -15.48 15.33 -11.82
C GLN A 15 -15.08 14.02 -12.49
N VAL A 16 -13.92 14.04 -13.16
CA VAL A 16 -13.26 12.88 -13.75
C VAL A 16 -11.87 12.80 -13.14
N GLY A 17 -11.48 11.62 -12.67
CA GLY A 17 -10.18 11.44 -12.05
C GLY A 17 -9.54 10.10 -12.35
N ALA A 18 -8.26 10.02 -12.02
CA ALA A 18 -7.51 8.78 -12.05
C ALA A 18 -6.52 8.72 -10.88
N VAL A 19 -6.33 7.52 -10.34
CA VAL A 19 -5.37 7.24 -9.26
C VAL A 19 -4.65 5.93 -9.51
N LEU A 20 -3.38 5.88 -9.11
CA LEU A 20 -2.60 4.65 -9.10
C LEU A 20 -2.62 4.01 -7.71
N ASP A 21 -2.29 2.72 -7.67
CA ASP A 21 -1.91 2.07 -6.43
C ASP A 21 -0.73 2.78 -5.74
N ARG A 22 -0.53 2.48 -4.45
CA ARG A 22 0.50 3.14 -3.61
C ARG A 22 1.92 3.02 -4.15
N ASN A 23 2.19 2.03 -5.00
CA ASN A 23 3.50 1.77 -5.61
C ASN A 23 3.58 2.22 -7.08
N GLY A 24 2.45 2.61 -7.70
CA GLY A 24 2.36 3.01 -9.10
C GLY A 24 2.78 1.92 -10.07
N LEU A 25 2.27 0.70 -9.88
CA LEU A 25 2.66 -0.48 -10.66
C LEU A 25 1.97 -0.54 -12.05
N ARG A 26 1.06 0.39 -12.33
CA ARG A 26 0.42 0.56 -13.63
C ARG A 26 0.77 1.91 -14.26
N PRO A 27 0.94 1.99 -15.58
CA PRO A 27 1.20 3.26 -16.24
C PRO A 27 -0.09 4.09 -16.34
N GLY A 28 0.05 5.39 -16.15
CA GLY A 28 -0.98 6.38 -16.48
C GLY A 28 -0.30 7.64 -16.99
N ARG A 29 -0.63 8.06 -18.20
CA ARG A 29 -0.08 9.24 -18.86
C ARG A 29 -1.21 10.15 -19.31
N TYR A 30 -0.98 11.45 -19.23
CA TYR A 30 -1.98 12.43 -19.66
C TYR A 30 -1.38 13.58 -20.47
N TRP A 31 -2.17 14.11 -21.39
CA TRP A 31 -1.91 15.32 -22.16
C TRP A 31 -3.06 16.30 -22.01
N VAL A 32 -2.74 17.59 -22.04
CA VAL A 32 -3.70 18.69 -22.02
C VAL A 32 -3.46 19.54 -23.25
N THR A 33 -4.51 19.83 -24.01
CA THR A 33 -4.44 20.74 -25.16
C THR A 33 -4.75 22.18 -24.78
N ASP A 34 -4.40 23.12 -25.66
CA ASP A 34 -4.73 24.55 -25.58
C ASP A 34 -6.25 24.82 -25.55
N GLU A 35 -7.05 23.99 -26.22
CA GLU A 35 -8.52 24.01 -26.19
C GLU A 35 -9.11 23.40 -24.88
N GLY A 36 -8.28 22.94 -23.95
CA GLY A 36 -8.71 22.38 -22.67
C GLY A 36 -9.09 20.90 -22.68
N LEU A 37 -8.85 20.18 -23.78
CA LEU A 37 -9.06 18.73 -23.84
C LEU A 37 -7.99 18.02 -23.00
N VAL A 38 -8.44 17.15 -22.09
CA VAL A 38 -7.57 16.27 -21.31
C VAL A 38 -7.70 14.85 -21.84
N VAL A 39 -6.58 14.23 -22.18
CA VAL A 39 -6.51 12.83 -22.60
C VAL A 39 -5.67 12.08 -21.59
N LEU A 40 -6.24 11.04 -20.97
CA LEU A 40 -5.55 10.16 -20.05
C LEU A 40 -5.64 8.71 -20.54
N GLY A 41 -4.51 8.01 -20.54
CA GLY A 41 -4.46 6.61 -20.94
C GLY A 41 -3.27 5.87 -20.33
N SER A 42 -3.25 4.54 -20.49
CA SER A 42 -2.12 3.71 -20.08
C SER A 42 -0.86 3.98 -20.92
N GLU A 43 -1.04 4.53 -22.13
CA GLU A 43 0.01 4.81 -23.09
C GLU A 43 -0.18 6.21 -23.71
N VAL A 44 0.80 6.63 -24.50
CA VAL A 44 0.78 7.88 -25.25
C VAL A 44 0.64 7.60 -26.74
N GLY A 45 0.01 8.53 -27.48
CA GLY A 45 -0.20 8.36 -28.92
C GLY A 45 -1.39 7.47 -29.28
N VAL A 46 -2.29 7.23 -28.32
CA VAL A 46 -3.52 6.46 -28.54
C VAL A 46 -4.55 7.23 -29.37
N LEU A 47 -4.45 8.56 -29.38
CA LEU A 47 -5.26 9.46 -30.19
C LEU A 47 -4.35 10.30 -31.09
N ASP A 48 -4.83 10.58 -32.30
CA ASP A 48 -4.16 11.45 -33.26
C ASP A 48 -4.44 12.92 -32.89
N ILE A 49 -3.50 13.52 -32.17
CA ILE A 49 -3.57 14.91 -31.69
C ILE A 49 -2.32 15.63 -32.17
N ASP A 50 -2.51 16.77 -32.83
CA ASP A 50 -1.41 17.64 -33.27
C ASP A 50 -0.54 18.03 -32.05
N PRO A 51 0.75 17.66 -32.03
CA PRO A 51 1.66 18.02 -30.94
C PRO A 51 1.74 19.52 -30.66
N ALA A 52 1.48 20.38 -31.65
CA ALA A 52 1.48 21.84 -31.49
C ALA A 52 0.37 22.34 -30.55
N LYS A 53 -0.74 21.59 -30.43
CA LYS A 53 -1.85 21.92 -29.53
C LYS A 53 -1.60 21.51 -28.07
N VAL A 54 -0.61 20.66 -27.80
CA VAL A 54 -0.40 20.10 -26.46
C VAL A 54 0.38 21.06 -25.56
N VAL A 55 -0.29 21.62 -24.54
CA VAL A 55 0.28 22.59 -23.60
C VAL A 55 0.87 21.96 -22.34
N ARG A 56 0.40 20.78 -21.94
CA ARG A 56 0.93 20.03 -20.78
C ARG A 56 0.99 18.55 -21.07
N LYS A 57 2.07 17.89 -20.64
CA LYS A 57 2.21 16.43 -20.65
C LYS A 57 2.65 15.96 -19.27
N GLY A 58 2.10 14.87 -18.81
CA GLY A 58 2.44 14.31 -17.51
C GLY A 58 2.17 12.82 -17.38
N ARG A 59 2.47 12.30 -16.20
CA ARG A 59 2.16 10.93 -15.80
C ARG A 59 1.58 10.93 -14.39
N LEU A 60 0.72 9.95 -14.12
CA LEU A 60 0.29 9.65 -12.77
C LEU A 60 1.49 9.19 -11.93
N GLN A 61 1.48 9.55 -10.65
CA GLN A 61 2.53 9.23 -9.69
C GLN A 61 1.94 8.39 -8.56
N PRO A 62 2.71 7.44 -7.98
CA PRO A 62 2.26 6.68 -6.82
C PRO A 62 1.75 7.62 -5.72
N GLY A 63 0.56 7.32 -5.19
CA GLY A 63 -0.04 8.10 -4.10
C GLY A 63 -0.53 9.50 -4.47
N LYS A 64 -0.54 9.88 -5.76
CA LYS A 64 -1.14 11.14 -6.24
C LYS A 64 -2.40 10.91 -7.05
N MET A 65 -3.39 11.76 -6.84
CA MET A 65 -4.58 11.84 -7.69
C MET A 65 -4.37 12.81 -8.85
N PHE A 66 -4.98 12.47 -9.97
CA PHE A 66 -5.25 13.39 -11.06
C PHE A 66 -6.75 13.61 -11.12
N LEU A 67 -7.21 14.86 -11.04
CA LEU A 67 -8.63 15.19 -11.01
C LEU A 67 -8.91 16.37 -11.94
N VAL A 68 -9.95 16.24 -12.75
CA VAL A 68 -10.48 17.27 -13.63
C VAL A 68 -11.88 17.60 -13.16
N ASP A 69 -12.14 18.86 -12.87
CA ASP A 69 -13.48 19.35 -12.59
C ASP A 69 -14.05 20.02 -13.83
N THR A 70 -15.14 19.44 -14.36
CA THR A 70 -15.76 19.94 -15.60
C THR A 70 -16.69 21.13 -15.36
N ALA A 71 -17.13 21.38 -14.12
CA ALA A 71 -17.90 22.56 -13.76
C ALA A 71 -16.98 23.77 -13.54
N GLU A 72 -15.81 23.57 -12.91
CA GLU A 72 -14.80 24.62 -12.72
C GLU A 72 -13.85 24.81 -13.91
N HIS A 73 -13.93 23.92 -14.90
CA HIS A 73 -13.07 23.91 -16.10
C HIS A 73 -11.56 23.91 -15.79
N ARG A 74 -11.13 23.14 -14.78
CA ARG A 74 -9.72 23.06 -14.40
C ARG A 74 -9.30 21.68 -13.89
N ILE A 75 -7.98 21.46 -13.91
CA ILE A 75 -7.34 20.34 -13.23
C ILE A 75 -7.11 20.76 -11.79
N ILE A 76 -7.58 19.95 -10.83
CA ILE A 76 -7.33 20.15 -9.41
C ILE A 76 -6.05 19.39 -9.05
N GLU A 77 -5.09 20.09 -8.46
CA GLU A 77 -3.80 19.51 -8.09
C GLU A 77 -3.93 18.65 -6.82
N ASP A 78 -3.13 17.59 -6.71
CA ASP A 78 -3.21 16.58 -5.65
C ASP A 78 -3.19 17.17 -4.22
N ASP A 79 -2.35 18.17 -3.99
CA ASP A 79 -2.23 18.84 -2.69
C ASP A 79 -3.50 19.61 -2.33
N GLU A 80 -4.20 20.19 -3.32
CA GLU A 80 -5.48 20.88 -3.11
C GLU A 80 -6.58 19.89 -2.73
N ILE A 81 -6.66 18.75 -3.43
CA ILE A 81 -7.63 17.68 -3.13
C ILE A 81 -7.42 17.19 -1.69
N LYS A 82 -6.17 16.88 -1.34
CA LYS A 82 -5.83 16.35 -0.02
C LYS A 82 -6.02 17.40 1.07
N ALA A 83 -5.68 18.66 0.85
CA ALA A 83 -5.90 19.72 1.81
C ALA A 83 -7.39 19.89 2.14
N GLY A 84 -8.26 19.86 1.12
CA GLY A 84 -9.71 19.90 1.31
C GLY A 84 -10.24 18.72 2.14
N LEU A 85 -9.78 17.50 1.83
CA LEU A 85 -10.16 16.30 2.57
C LEU A 85 -9.67 16.31 4.02
N VAL A 86 -8.41 16.71 4.25
CA VAL A 86 -7.82 16.79 5.59
C VAL A 86 -8.55 17.83 6.46
N ALA A 87 -9.05 18.91 5.86
CA ALA A 87 -9.75 19.98 6.58
C ALA A 87 -11.23 19.69 6.87
N ASP A 88 -11.84 18.63 6.30
CA ASP A 88 -13.27 18.35 6.45
C ASP A 88 -13.65 18.00 7.90
N LYS A 89 -12.75 17.38 8.66
CA LYS A 89 -12.98 16.96 10.05
C LYS A 89 -11.69 17.12 10.88
N PRO A 90 -11.79 17.24 12.23
CA PRO A 90 -10.62 17.34 13.11
C PRO A 90 -9.94 15.98 13.31
N TYR A 91 -9.44 15.36 12.23
CA TYR A 91 -8.86 14.02 12.27
C TYR A 91 -7.68 13.88 13.25
N ALA A 92 -6.88 14.94 13.41
CA ALA A 92 -5.76 14.95 14.35
C ALA A 92 -6.24 14.83 15.81
N GLU A 93 -7.29 15.56 16.19
CA GLU A 93 -7.87 15.49 17.54
C GLU A 93 -8.47 14.10 17.80
N TRP A 94 -9.12 13.52 16.80
CA TRP A 94 -9.67 12.15 16.92
C TRP A 94 -8.58 11.10 17.09
N LEU A 95 -7.46 11.27 16.40
CA LEU A 95 -6.32 10.37 16.52
C LEU A 95 -5.69 10.50 17.92
N GLU A 96 -5.39 11.71 18.36
CA GLU A 96 -4.80 11.98 19.68
C GLU A 96 -5.69 11.49 20.83
N ALA A 97 -7.01 11.66 20.71
CA ALA A 97 -7.95 11.21 21.74
C ALA A 97 -8.22 9.69 21.74
N GLY A 98 -7.96 9.01 20.62
CA GLY A 98 -8.34 7.61 20.39
C GLY A 98 -7.17 6.63 20.28
N GLU A 99 -5.95 7.12 20.11
CA GLU A 99 -4.74 6.30 20.00
C GLU A 99 -4.23 5.93 21.40
N ILE A 100 -3.81 4.68 21.55
CA ILE A 100 -3.12 4.19 22.75
C ILE A 100 -1.83 3.55 22.25
N GLU A 101 -0.68 4.10 22.64
CA GLU A 101 0.58 3.48 22.30
C GLU A 101 0.83 2.24 23.17
N LEU A 102 1.38 1.19 22.58
CA LEU A 102 1.71 -0.03 23.33
C LEU A 102 2.72 0.24 24.46
N SER A 103 3.58 1.26 24.27
CA SER A 103 4.55 1.78 25.24
C SER A 103 3.90 2.35 26.51
N ASP A 104 2.67 2.86 26.41
CA ASP A 104 1.97 3.46 27.55
C ASP A 104 1.28 2.42 28.44
N LEU A 105 1.18 1.18 27.96
CA LEU A 105 0.60 0.09 28.73
C LEU A 105 1.58 -0.38 29.82
N PRO A 106 1.09 -0.82 30.99
CA PRO A 106 1.94 -1.37 32.03
C PRO A 106 2.69 -2.60 31.51
N GLU A 107 3.96 -2.72 31.90
CA GLU A 107 4.75 -3.92 31.61
C GLU A 107 4.03 -5.15 32.13
N ARG A 108 3.87 -6.15 31.25
CA ARG A 108 3.34 -7.45 31.65
C ARG A 108 4.47 -8.26 32.26
N GLU A 109 4.20 -8.89 33.40
CA GLU A 109 5.13 -9.86 33.96
C GLU A 109 5.43 -10.97 32.94
N HIS A 110 6.71 -11.13 32.64
CA HIS A 110 7.17 -12.23 31.81
C HIS A 110 7.21 -13.52 32.64
N ILE A 111 6.25 -14.41 32.39
CA ILE A 111 6.18 -15.71 33.08
C ILE A 111 7.21 -16.66 32.48
N VAL A 112 8.26 -16.94 33.23
CA VAL A 112 9.24 -17.97 32.85
C VAL A 112 8.67 -19.35 33.20
N HIS A 113 8.36 -20.13 32.17
CA HIS A 113 7.94 -21.52 32.35
C HIS A 113 9.16 -22.43 32.56
N THR A 114 9.00 -23.44 33.42
CA THR A 114 10.00 -24.49 33.59
C THR A 114 10.24 -25.24 32.26
N HIS A 115 11.46 -25.72 32.02
CA HIS A 115 11.82 -26.51 30.84
C HIS A 115 10.82 -27.65 30.57
N ALA A 116 10.49 -28.46 31.58
CA ALA A 116 9.54 -29.57 31.44
C ALA A 116 8.16 -29.12 30.91
N SER A 117 7.66 -27.97 31.36
CA SER A 117 6.41 -27.41 30.85
C SER A 117 6.52 -26.94 29.40
N VAL A 118 7.66 -26.36 29.03
CA VAL A 118 7.93 -25.91 27.65
C VAL A 118 8.01 -27.12 26.72
N THR A 119 8.82 -28.13 27.06
CA THR A 119 8.97 -29.35 26.26
C THR A 119 7.65 -30.08 26.06
N ARG A 120 6.82 -30.21 27.12
CA ARG A 120 5.50 -30.82 27.01
C ARG A 120 4.60 -30.08 26.01
N ARG A 121 4.61 -28.74 26.04
CA ARG A 121 3.82 -27.92 25.11
C ARG A 121 4.35 -28.01 23.69
N GLN A 122 5.67 -27.97 23.50
CA GLN A 122 6.33 -28.18 22.21
C GLN A 122 5.89 -29.50 21.59
N GLN A 123 5.96 -30.60 22.34
CA GLN A 123 5.48 -31.92 21.88
C GLN A 123 3.98 -31.92 21.55
N THR A 124 3.16 -31.26 22.38
CA THR A 124 1.70 -31.17 22.16
C THR A 124 1.35 -30.47 20.85
N PHE A 125 2.13 -29.46 20.47
CA PHE A 125 1.96 -28.71 19.22
C PHE A 125 2.82 -29.24 18.06
N GLY A 126 3.52 -30.37 18.24
CA GLY A 126 4.30 -31.01 17.19
C GLY A 126 5.65 -30.38 16.87
N TYR A 127 6.18 -29.50 17.72
CA TYR A 127 7.51 -28.91 17.53
C TYR A 127 8.59 -30.01 17.59
N THR A 128 9.47 -29.98 16.60
CA THR A 128 10.61 -30.87 16.47
C THR A 128 11.93 -30.17 16.84
N GLU A 129 12.93 -30.94 17.27
CA GLU A 129 14.28 -30.42 17.53
C GLU A 129 14.87 -29.73 16.30
N GLU A 130 14.55 -30.23 15.11
CA GLU A 130 14.98 -29.66 13.85
C GLU A 130 14.40 -28.25 13.65
N GLU A 131 13.09 -28.06 13.85
CA GLU A 131 12.46 -26.73 13.77
C GLU A 131 13.02 -25.76 14.83
N LEU A 132 13.26 -26.23 16.07
CA LEU A 132 13.86 -25.40 17.11
C LEU A 132 15.24 -24.90 16.69
N ARG A 133 16.07 -25.80 16.14
CA ARG A 133 17.47 -25.51 15.80
C ARG A 133 17.64 -24.79 14.47
N ILE A 134 16.89 -25.16 13.44
CA ILE A 134 17.06 -24.66 12.07
C ILE A 134 16.19 -23.44 11.80
N ILE A 135 15.03 -23.31 12.47
CA ILE A 135 14.09 -22.21 12.22
C ILE A 135 14.12 -21.19 13.36
N LEU A 136 13.78 -21.60 14.59
CA LEU A 136 13.62 -20.66 15.69
C LEU A 136 14.94 -20.05 16.17
N ALA A 137 15.99 -20.86 16.37
CA ALA A 137 17.26 -20.34 16.87
C ALA A 137 17.90 -19.29 15.93
N PRO A 138 17.92 -19.47 14.59
CA PRO A 138 18.38 -18.41 13.68
C PRO A 138 17.53 -17.15 13.76
N MET A 139 16.19 -17.26 13.72
CA MET A 139 15.30 -16.08 13.82
C MET A 139 15.53 -15.29 15.12
N ALA A 140 15.70 -15.98 16.25
CA ALA A 140 15.97 -15.35 17.53
C ALA A 140 17.34 -14.64 17.58
N ASN A 141 18.35 -15.18 16.90
CA ASN A 141 19.71 -14.66 16.93
C ASN A 141 19.96 -13.57 15.87
N THR A 142 19.32 -13.64 14.70
CA THR A 142 19.60 -12.77 13.55
C THR A 142 18.47 -11.82 13.20
N GLY A 143 17.25 -12.06 13.72
CA GLY A 143 16.06 -11.29 13.35
C GLY A 143 15.55 -11.57 11.93
N GLY A 144 16.05 -12.61 11.26
CA GLY A 144 15.62 -13.02 9.92
C GLY A 144 15.31 -14.50 9.84
N GLU A 145 14.45 -14.88 8.89
CA GLU A 145 14.18 -16.29 8.60
C GLU A 145 15.44 -17.01 8.09
N PRO A 146 15.64 -18.30 8.41
CA PRO A 146 16.78 -19.06 7.89
C PRO A 146 16.67 -19.24 6.37
N LEU A 147 17.82 -19.20 5.69
CA LEU A 147 17.90 -19.57 4.27
C LEU A 147 18.09 -21.08 4.14
N GLY A 148 17.28 -21.70 3.27
CA GLY A 148 17.38 -23.11 2.89
C GLY A 148 17.73 -23.27 1.41
N SER A 149 17.97 -24.51 0.99
CA SER A 149 18.16 -24.87 -0.42
C SER A 149 17.56 -26.25 -0.69
N MET A 150 17.43 -26.61 -1.98
CA MET A 150 16.68 -27.79 -2.47
C MET A 150 15.15 -27.66 -2.31
N GLY A 151 14.41 -28.53 -3.01
CA GLY A 151 12.94 -28.59 -2.92
C GLY A 151 12.46 -29.41 -1.73
N THR A 152 11.18 -29.29 -1.39
CA THR A 152 10.54 -30.10 -0.34
C THR A 152 10.30 -31.52 -0.83
N ASP A 153 11.04 -32.48 -0.27
CA ASP A 153 10.86 -33.94 -0.51
C ASP A 153 10.02 -34.62 0.61
N SER A 154 9.32 -33.81 1.41
CA SER A 154 8.40 -34.31 2.43
C SER A 154 7.04 -34.69 1.80
N PRO A 155 6.39 -35.78 2.24
CA PRO A 155 5.02 -36.10 1.82
C PRO A 155 4.06 -34.92 2.08
N ILE A 156 2.99 -34.83 1.29
CA ILE A 156 1.91 -33.86 1.55
C ILE A 156 1.29 -34.14 2.93
N ALA A 157 0.88 -33.08 3.63
CA ALA A 157 0.41 -33.14 5.02
C ALA A 157 -1.01 -33.75 5.20
N ALA A 158 -1.48 -34.58 4.27
CA ALA A 158 -2.86 -35.08 4.19
C ALA A 158 -3.37 -35.75 5.48
#